data_AF-A0A6N9IZH1-F1
#
_entry.id   AF-A0A6N9IZH1-F1
#
_cell.length_a   1.000
_cell.length_b   1.000
_cell.length_c   1.000
_cell.angle_alpha   90.00
_cell.angle_beta   90.00
_cell.angle_gamma   90.00
#
_symmetry.space_group_name_H-M   'P 1'
#
loop_
_entity.id
_entity.type
_entity.pdbx_description
1 polymer ?
#
loop_
_entity_poly.entity_id
_entity_poly.type
_entity_poly.pdbx_seq_one_letter_code
_entity_poly.pdbx_strand_id
1 'polypeptide(L)'
;MNTTVENDKSIATEDYFLLAVRNWDNKLEDYLPVDDTSTVTQAFNEYADAETAYFSMKYDECPQAGGKDVKIELLHMRFGIPHMVRNRILFP
;
A
#
# COMPACT_ATOMS: atom_id res chain seq x y z
N MET A 1 17.40 24.82 22.11
CA MET A 1 16.31 23.84 22.24
C MET A 1 15.93 23.44 20.83
N ASN A 2 16.40 22.28 20.37
CA ASN A 2 16.05 21.75 19.05
C ASN A 2 14.78 20.92 19.22
N THR A 3 13.69 21.40 18.64
CA THR A 3 12.41 20.69 18.57
C THR A 3 12.54 19.61 17.52
N THR A 4 12.92 18.40 17.95
CA THR A 4 12.76 17.19 17.15
C THR A 4 11.28 17.03 16.87
N VAL A 5 10.88 17.10 15.60
CA VAL A 5 9.53 16.74 15.18
C VAL A 5 9.48 15.22 15.14
N GLU A 6 9.26 14.61 16.30
CA GLU A 6 8.87 13.20 16.41
C GLU A 6 7.44 13.09 15.91
N ASN A 7 7.30 12.75 14.63
CA ASN A 7 6.02 12.32 14.08
C ASN A 7 5.87 10.80 14.30
N ASP A 8 6.08 10.36 15.55
CA ASP A 8 5.80 8.99 15.98
C ASP A 8 4.29 8.85 16.18
N LYS A 9 3.54 8.84 15.07
CA LYS A 9 2.26 8.14 15.04
C LYS A 9 2.60 6.66 15.17
N SER A 10 2.70 6.18 16.42
CA SER A 10 2.79 4.76 16.75
C SER A 10 1.75 4.02 15.92
N ILE A 11 2.19 3.29 14.90
CA ILE A 11 1.32 2.37 14.18
C ILE A 11 0.89 1.37 15.24
N ALA A 12 -0.41 1.18 15.44
CA ALA A 12 -0.87 0.07 16.26
C ALA A 12 -0.33 -1.17 15.56
N THR A 13 0.69 -1.78 16.15
CA THR A 13 1.59 -2.75 15.48
C THR A 13 0.85 -3.94 14.88
N GLU A 14 -0.41 -4.12 15.28
CA GLU A 14 -1.29 -5.20 14.89
C GLU A 14 -2.60 -4.73 14.23
N ASP A 15 -2.92 -3.43 14.18
CA ASP A 15 -4.17 -2.92 13.57
C ASP A 15 -3.89 -1.65 12.76
N TYR A 16 -3.70 -1.81 11.45
CA TYR A 16 -3.39 -0.70 10.54
C TYR A 16 -3.79 -1.03 9.11
N PHE A 17 -3.77 -0.03 8.24
CA PHE A 17 -4.03 -0.18 6.83
C PHE A 17 -2.72 -0.13 6.04
N LEU A 18 -2.58 -1.00 5.06
CA LEU A 18 -1.41 -1.09 4.20
C LEU A 18 -1.84 -0.90 2.75
N LEU A 19 -1.26 0.09 2.09
CA LEU A 19 -1.40 0.30 0.65
C LEU A 19 -0.18 -0.30 -0.03
N ALA A 20 -0.39 -1.32 -0.85
CA ALA A 20 0.65 -1.99 -1.61
C ALA A 20 0.51 -1.63 -3.10
N VAL A 21 1.62 -1.23 -3.71
CA VAL A 21 1.71 -0.88 -5.13
C VAL A 21 2.78 -1.74 -5.78
N ARG A 22 2.41 -2.51 -6.79
CA ARG A 22 3.32 -3.44 -7.49
C ARG A 22 2.98 -3.53 -8.97
N ASN A 23 3.92 -4.01 -9.77
CA ASN A 23 3.62 -4.36 -11.16
C ASN A 23 2.63 -5.52 -11.19
N TRP A 24 1.61 -5.42 -12.05
CA TRP A 24 0.64 -6.48 -12.26
C TRP A 24 1.28 -7.62 -13.05
N ASP A 25 1.09 -8.84 -12.57
CA ASP A 25 1.50 -10.08 -13.24
C ASP A 25 0.34 -11.07 -13.16
N ASN A 26 -0.20 -11.46 -14.31
CA ASN A 26 -1.33 -12.39 -14.40
C ASN A 26 -0.97 -13.84 -14.08
N LYS A 27 0.32 -14.14 -13.86
CA LYS A 27 0.81 -15.46 -13.46
C LYS A 27 1.03 -15.58 -11.95
N LEU A 28 1.09 -14.45 -11.24
CA LEU A 28 1.18 -14.46 -9.79
C LEU A 28 -0.20 -14.68 -9.20
N GLU A 29 -0.27 -15.51 -8.16
CA GLU A 29 -1.51 -15.65 -7.41
C GLU A 29 -1.87 -14.30 -6.75
N ASP A 30 -3.17 -14.05 -6.58
CA ASP A 30 -3.66 -12.84 -5.90
C ASP A 30 -3.25 -12.77 -4.42
N TYR A 31 -2.61 -13.82 -3.89
CA TYR A 31 -2.05 -13.82 -2.55
C TYR A 31 -0.84 -12.89 -2.50
N LEU A 32 -0.91 -11.93 -1.58
CA LEU A 32 0.20 -11.05 -1.26
C LEU A 32 1.38 -11.87 -0.74
N PRO A 33 2.58 -11.60 -1.25
CA PRO A 33 3.68 -11.40 -0.34
C PRO A 33 4.00 -9.90 -0.32
N VAL A 34 3.79 -9.30 0.85
CA VAL A 34 4.29 -7.96 1.19
C VAL A 34 5.83 -7.92 1.09
N ASP A 35 6.47 -9.10 1.01
CA ASP A 35 7.92 -9.31 0.92
C ASP A 35 8.49 -9.28 -0.51
N ASP A 36 7.68 -9.03 -1.54
CA ASP A 36 8.23 -8.77 -2.87
C ASP A 36 8.97 -7.42 -2.86
N THR A 37 10.28 -7.46 -3.08
CA THR A 37 11.17 -6.29 -3.13
C THR A 37 10.76 -5.20 -4.14
N SER A 38 9.92 -5.55 -5.12
CA SER A 38 9.37 -4.61 -6.11
C SER A 38 8.07 -3.93 -5.66
N THR A 39 7.50 -4.37 -4.52
CA THR A 39 6.30 -3.77 -3.93
C THR A 39 6.69 -2.57 -3.09
N VAL A 40 6.10 -1.42 -3.42
CA VAL A 40 6.14 -0.24 -2.55
C VAL A 40 4.95 -0.31 -1.62
N THR A 41 5.19 -0.16 -0.32
CA THR A 41 4.15 -0.17 0.69
C THR A 41 4.08 1.13 1.46
N GLN A 42 2.88 1.53 1.84
CA GLN A 42 2.63 2.67 2.71
C GLN A 42 1.61 2.28 3.79
N ALA A 43 1.97 2.49 5.05
CA ALA A 43 1.12 2.17 6.19
C ALA A 43 0.35 3.40 6.69
N PHE A 44 -0.87 3.16 7.18
CA PHE A 44 -1.79 4.18 7.68
C PHE A 44 -2.50 3.65 8.93
N ASN A 45 -2.68 4.48 9.95
CA ASN A 45 -3.44 4.08 11.15
C ASN A 45 -4.95 4.17 10.95
N GLU A 46 -5.39 5.06 10.06
CA GLU A 46 -6.79 5.38 9.85
C GLU A 46 -7.23 4.96 8.45
N TYR A 47 -8.43 4.36 8.37
CA TYR A 47 -9.00 3.93 7.09
C TYR A 47 -9.18 5.11 6.12
N ALA A 48 -9.62 6.27 6.61
CA ALA A 48 -9.90 7.43 5.76
C ALA A 48 -8.64 7.97 5.05
N ASP A 49 -7.50 7.96 5.73
CA ASP A 49 -6.21 8.37 5.16
C ASP A 49 -5.77 7.37 4.08
N ALA A 50 -5.89 6.07 4.39
CA ALA A 50 -5.54 4.99 3.48
C ALA A 50 -6.46 4.95 2.23
N GLU A 51 -7.76 5.18 2.40
CA GLU A 51 -8.74 5.26 1.32
C GLU A 51 -8.47 6.47 0.43
N THR A 52 -8.16 7.62 1.02
CA THR A 52 -7.78 8.83 0.26
C THR A 52 -6.53 8.55 -0.57
N ALA A 53 -5.47 8.01 0.03
CA ALA A 53 -4.25 7.65 -0.68
C ALA A 53 -4.51 6.63 -1.80
N TYR A 54 -5.33 5.60 -1.53
CA TYR A 54 -5.74 4.61 -2.50
C TYR A 54 -6.39 5.24 -3.73
N PHE A 55 -7.33 6.18 -3.57
CA PHE A 55 -8.03 6.83 -4.67
C PHE A 55 -7.21 7.91 -5.37
N SER A 56 -6.35 8.62 -4.63
CA SER A 56 -5.49 9.67 -5.17
C SER A 56 -4.38 9.14 -6.06
N MET A 57 -3.91 7.90 -5.82
CA MET A 57 -2.83 7.29 -6.60
C MET A 57 -3.15 7.27 -8.09
N LYS A 58 -2.19 7.72 -8.91
CA LYS A 58 -2.27 7.65 -10.38
C LYS A 58 -1.13 6.82 -10.94
N TYR A 59 -1.29 6.40 -12.20
CA TYR A 59 -0.26 5.64 -12.90
C TYR A 59 1.07 6.40 -12.96
N ASP A 60 1.01 7.69 -13.31
CA ASP A 60 2.19 8.58 -13.41
C ASP A 60 2.94 8.76 -12.09
N GLU A 61 2.30 8.46 -10.96
CA GLU A 61 2.88 8.56 -9.62
C GLU A 61 3.52 7.24 -9.15
N CYS A 62 3.47 6.19 -9.97
CA CYS A 62 4.02 4.86 -9.67
C CYS A 62 5.44 4.73 -10.25
N PRO A 63 6.51 5.02 -9.49
CA PRO A 63 7.88 5.06 -10.03
C PRO A 63 8.35 3.69 -10.56
N GLN A 64 7.80 2.58 -10.07
CA GLN A 64 8.13 1.23 -10.54
C GLN A 64 7.36 0.77 -11.79
N ALA A 65 6.44 1.57 -12.33
CA ALA A 65 5.51 1.12 -13.37
C ALA A 65 6.22 0.75 -14.67
N GLY A 66 7.18 1.57 -15.13
CA GLY A 66 8.04 1.23 -16.28
C GLY A 66 7.30 0.81 -17.56
N GLY A 67 6.08 1.33 -17.78
CA GLY A 67 5.21 0.96 -18.91
C GLY A 67 4.42 -0.35 -18.73
N LYS A 68 4.46 -0.97 -17.55
CA LYS A 68 3.65 -2.13 -17.17
C LYS A 68 2.40 -1.69 -16.41
N ASP A 69 1.36 -2.50 -16.46
CA ASP A 69 0.17 -2.35 -15.62
C ASP A 69 0.57 -2.42 -14.14
N VAL A 70 -0.10 -1.63 -13.29
CA VAL A 70 0.20 -1.53 -11.86
C VAL A 70 -1.01 -2.00 -11.06
N LYS A 71 -0.79 -2.93 -10.13
CA LYS A 71 -1.78 -3.33 -9.13
C LYS A 71 -1.64 -2.47 -7.89
N ILE A 72 -2.76 -1.94 -7.42
CA ILE A 72 -2.87 -1.23 -6.14
C ILE A 72 -3.83 -2.02 -5.25
N GLU A 73 -3.38 -2.32 -4.05
CA GLU A 73 -4.14 -3.08 -3.06
C GLU A 73 -4.16 -2.32 -1.73
N LEU A 74 -5.37 -2.11 -1.19
CA LEU A 74 -5.57 -1.60 0.15
C LEU A 74 -5.94 -2.76 1.06
N LEU A 75 -5.15 -2.94 2.10
CA LEU A 75 -5.24 -4.04 3.05
C LEU A 75 -5.50 -3.51 4.45
N HIS A 76 -6.28 -4.24 5.22
CA HIS A 76 -6.39 -4.07 6.66
C HIS A 76 -5.56 -5.16 7.32
N MET A 77 -4.50 -4.77 8.00
CA MET A 77 -3.63 -5.65 8.77
C MET A 77 -4.20 -5.77 10.17
N ARG A 78 -4.68 -6.97 10.53
CA ARG A 78 -5.24 -7.27 11.85
C ARG A 78 -4.52 -8.46 12.47
N PHE A 79 -3.84 -8.25 13.60
CA PHE A 79 -2.99 -9.25 14.26
C PHE A 79 -1.97 -9.88 13.30
N GLY A 80 -1.39 -9.07 12.40
CA GLY A 80 -0.45 -9.52 11.37
C GLY A 80 -1.10 -10.28 10.21
N ILE A 81 -2.42 -10.44 10.20
CA ILE A 81 -3.15 -11.10 9.12
C ILE A 81 -3.65 -10.03 8.14
N PRO A 82 -3.28 -10.10 6.85
CA PRO A 82 -3.76 -9.18 5.83
C PRO A 82 -5.20 -9.53 5.40
N HIS A 83 -6.08 -8.54 5.42
CA HIS A 83 -7.43 -8.62 4.87
C HIS A 83 -7.57 -7.64 3.71
N MET A 84 -7.92 -8.13 2.52
CA MET A 84 -8.10 -7.26 1.36
C MET A 84 -9.38 -6.42 1.52
N VAL A 85 -9.21 -5.10 1.45
CA VAL A 85 -10.31 -4.13 1.54
C VAL A 85 -10.72 -3.69 0.15
N ARG A 86 -9.75 -3.30 -0.69
CA ARG A 86 -9.98 -2.86 -2.08
C ARG A 86 -8.77 -3.22 -2.96
N ASN A 87 -9.01 -3.42 -4.25
CA ASN A 87 -7.96 -3.51 -5.24
C ASN A 87 -8.37 -2.85 -6.58
N ARG A 88 -7.38 -2.44 -7.36
CA ARG A 88 -7.56 -1.99 -8.75
C ARG A 88 -6.28 -2.17 -9.54
N ILE A 89 -6.43 -2.20 -10.87
CA ILE A 89 -5.33 -2.16 -11.82
C ILE A 89 -5.34 -0.80 -12.50
N LEU A 90 -4.17 -0.16 -12.55
CA LEU A 90 -3.93 1.04 -13.35
C LEU A 90 -3.17 0.65 -14.61
N PHE A 91 -3.55 1.29 -15.72
CA PHE A 91 -2.94 1.11 -17.04
C PHE A 91 -2.12 2.36 -17.41
N PRO A 92 -1.08 2.22 -18.25
CA PRO A 92 -0.32 3.34 -18.78
C PRO A 92 -1.13 4.37 -19.55
#